data_AF-A0A7S2NYF3-F1
#
_entry.id   AF-A0A7S2NYF3-F1
#
_cell.length_a   1.000
_cell.length_b   1.000
_cell.length_c   1.000
_cell.angle_alpha   90.00
_cell.angle_beta   90.00
_cell.angle_gamma   90.00
#
_symmetry.space_group_name_H-M   'P 1'
#
loop_
_entity.id
_entity.type
_entity.pdbx_description
1 polymer ?
#
loop_
_entity_poly.entity_id
_entity_poly.type
_entity_poly.pdbx_seq_one_letter_code
_entity_poly.pdbx_strand_id
1 'polypeptide(L)'
;DEPLGGGTSASQPKKSPPDCMLSIPLNLPRGFSLFLGALPARISQRLLACGVDELENLVEVTADLARSPRAHFWRRGAGLVELNLEIPEVTAQDLSQMQDSSILTRWTPDNLAFVSGTLHRVARILHPSDAQVLGMTYRVGRELPGVACRLYTELEEGRSVLFLGPPGAGKSTAL
;
A
#
# COMPACT_ATOMS: atom_id res chain seq x y z
N ASP A 1 31.06 27.36 52.75
CA ASP A 1 30.07 26.37 53.20
C ASP A 1 28.85 26.40 52.29
N GLU A 2 28.37 25.21 51.92
CA GLU A 2 27.05 24.90 51.32
C GLU A 2 26.80 25.29 49.83
N PRO A 3 26.00 24.51 49.06
CA PRO A 3 26.58 23.43 48.25
C PRO A 3 26.10 23.39 46.78
N LEU A 4 26.64 22.39 46.06
CA LEU A 4 26.25 21.89 44.75
C LEU A 4 24.78 21.41 44.71
N GLY A 5 24.03 21.84 43.69
CA GLY A 5 22.81 21.18 43.19
C GLY A 5 22.71 21.52 41.70
N GLY A 6 22.75 20.58 40.76
CA GLY A 6 21.89 19.41 40.67
C GLY A 6 20.96 19.61 39.46
N GLY A 7 21.54 19.82 38.28
CA GLY A 7 20.79 19.98 37.03
C GLY A 7 20.17 18.64 36.63
N THR A 8 18.90 18.45 36.97
CA THR A 8 18.15 17.26 36.56
C THR A 8 17.59 17.52 35.16
N SER A 9 18.26 17.00 34.13
CA SER A 9 17.75 17.02 32.76
C SER A 9 16.51 16.13 32.67
N ALA A 10 15.37 16.72 32.34
CA ALA A 10 14.15 16.00 32.00
C ALA A 10 14.40 15.10 30.78
N SER A 11 14.64 13.82 31.02
CA SER A 11 14.61 12.80 29.98
C SER A 11 13.16 12.59 29.56
N GLN A 12 12.78 13.14 28.41
CA GLN A 12 11.51 12.81 27.78
C GLN A 12 11.43 11.29 27.54
N PRO A 13 10.25 10.65 27.75
CA PRO A 13 10.11 9.22 27.54
C PRO A 13 10.27 8.90 26.05
N LYS A 14 11.19 7.97 25.75
CA LYS A 14 11.28 7.30 24.44
C LYS A 14 9.92 6.68 24.14
N LYS A 15 9.17 7.25 23.19
CA LYS A 15 7.95 6.63 22.67
C LYS A 15 8.36 5.35 21.95
N SER A 16 8.07 4.21 22.56
CA SER A 16 8.03 2.92 21.86
C SER A 16 6.95 2.98 20.78
N PRO A 17 7.15 2.33 19.61
CA PRO A 17 6.11 2.25 18.60
C PRO A 17 4.90 1.46 19.15
N PRO A 18 3.67 1.77 18.69
CA PRO A 18 2.50 1.02 19.11
C PRO A 18 2.58 -0.43 18.63
N ASP A 19 2.44 -1.35 19.58
CA ASP A 19 2.20 -2.76 19.32
C ASP A 19 0.91 -2.91 18.51
N CYS A 20 1.05 -3.37 17.27
CA CYS A 20 -0.04 -3.91 16.49
C CYS A 20 0.34 -5.34 16.10
N MET A 21 0.08 -6.26 17.02
CA MET A 21 0.10 -7.70 16.76
C MET A 21 -1.05 -8.09 15.84
N LEU A 22 -0.75 -8.14 14.54
CA LEU A 22 -1.23 -9.19 13.65
C LEU A 22 0.04 -9.75 13.02
N SER A 23 0.33 -11.03 13.24
CA SER A 23 1.55 -11.69 12.75
C SER A 23 1.50 -11.82 11.23
N ILE A 24 1.89 -10.74 10.56
CA ILE A 24 2.10 -10.68 9.12
C ILE A 24 3.58 -10.97 8.88
N PRO A 25 3.92 -11.90 7.99
CA PRO A 25 5.31 -12.22 7.69
C PRO A 25 6.07 -10.97 7.22
N LEU A 26 7.29 -10.80 7.74
CA LEU A 26 8.20 -9.66 7.54
C LEU A 26 8.55 -9.32 6.08
N ASN A 27 8.16 -10.16 5.14
CA ASN A 27 8.46 -9.99 3.72
C ASN A 27 7.35 -9.29 2.91
N LEU A 28 6.17 -9.06 3.51
CA LEU A 28 5.10 -8.35 2.81
C LEU A 28 5.35 -6.83 2.82
N PRO A 29 4.88 -6.10 1.77
CA PRO A 29 5.02 -4.65 1.70
C PRO A 29 4.49 -3.94 2.96
N ARG A 30 5.09 -2.81 3.33
CA ARG A 30 4.59 -2.02 4.47
C ARG A 30 3.13 -1.65 4.28
N GLY A 31 2.32 -1.83 5.33
CA GLY A 31 0.90 -1.50 5.30
C GLY A 31 0.02 -2.48 4.51
N PHE A 32 0.54 -3.67 4.16
CA PHE A 32 -0.23 -4.66 3.43
C PHE A 32 -1.48 -5.15 4.17
N SER A 33 -1.50 -5.09 5.51
CA SER A 33 -2.73 -5.29 6.30
C SER A 33 -3.82 -4.28 5.95
N LEU A 34 -3.46 -3.00 5.82
CA LEU A 34 -4.38 -1.92 5.46
C LEU A 34 -4.85 -2.10 4.01
N PHE A 35 -3.96 -2.54 3.12
CA PHE A 35 -4.33 -2.92 1.75
C PHE A 35 -5.41 -4.00 1.74
N LEU A 36 -5.20 -5.10 2.47
CA LEU A 36 -6.18 -6.18 2.58
C LEU A 36 -7.46 -5.74 3.30
N GLY A 37 -7.36 -4.85 4.28
CA GLY A 37 -8.50 -4.29 4.99
C GLY A 37 -9.36 -3.35 4.13
N ALA A 38 -8.78 -2.76 3.08
CA ALA A 38 -9.49 -1.88 2.16
C ALA A 38 -10.23 -2.65 1.04
N LEU A 39 -10.10 -3.97 1.00
CA LEU A 39 -10.80 -4.87 0.08
C LEU A 39 -11.95 -5.61 0.81
N PRO A 40 -12.99 -6.08 0.09
CA PRO A 40 -14.03 -6.92 0.68
C PRO A 40 -13.43 -8.20 1.23
N ALA A 41 -13.93 -8.67 2.39
CA ALA A 41 -13.35 -9.79 3.13
C ALA A 41 -13.13 -11.05 2.28
N ARG A 42 -14.05 -11.35 1.36
CA ARG A 42 -13.96 -12.49 0.43
C ARG A 42 -12.75 -12.42 -0.51
N ILE A 43 -12.41 -11.22 -1.00
CA ILE A 43 -11.25 -11.00 -1.87
C ILE A 43 -9.97 -11.17 -1.04
N SER A 44 -9.92 -10.54 0.13
CA SER A 44 -8.76 -10.59 1.03
C SER A 44 -8.48 -12.01 1.51
N GLN A 45 -9.52 -12.77 1.89
CA GLN A 45 -9.40 -14.18 2.27
C GLN A 45 -8.87 -15.04 1.12
N ARG A 46 -9.36 -14.81 -0.11
CA ARG A 46 -8.89 -15.57 -1.28
C ARG A 46 -7.42 -15.27 -1.61
N LEU A 47 -7.01 -14.01 -1.48
CA LEU A 47 -5.61 -13.60 -1.61
C LEU A 47 -4.74 -14.28 -0.55
N LEU A 48 -5.15 -14.25 0.72
CA LEU A 48 -4.44 -14.95 1.81
C LEU A 48 -4.31 -16.45 1.57
N ALA A 49 -5.33 -17.08 0.97
CA ALA A 49 -5.30 -18.50 0.61
C ALA A 49 -4.32 -18.83 -0.54
N CYS A 50 -3.79 -17.85 -1.27
CA CYS A 50 -2.73 -18.07 -2.27
C CYS A 50 -1.37 -18.37 -1.63
N GLY A 51 -1.22 -18.11 -0.32
CA GLY A 51 0.04 -18.26 0.39
C GLY A 51 0.86 -16.97 0.42
N VAL A 52 1.68 -16.84 1.47
CA VAL A 52 2.48 -15.65 1.73
C VAL A 52 3.46 -15.35 0.61
N ASP A 53 4.17 -16.38 0.12
CA ASP A 53 5.22 -16.24 -0.90
C ASP A 53 4.66 -15.70 -2.23
N GLU A 54 3.43 -16.07 -2.60
CA GLU A 54 2.76 -15.51 -3.77
C GLU A 54 2.32 -14.06 -3.52
N LEU A 55 1.83 -13.74 -2.31
CA LEU A 55 1.42 -12.37 -1.97
C LEU A 55 2.56 -11.37 -1.96
N GLU A 56 3.78 -11.80 -1.63
CA GLU A 56 5.00 -10.99 -1.82
C GLU A 56 5.18 -10.55 -3.27
N ASN A 57 4.61 -11.27 -4.22
CA ASN A 57 4.68 -11.00 -5.65
C ASN A 57 3.41 -10.36 -6.22
N LEU A 58 2.42 -10.05 -5.39
CA LEU A 58 1.20 -9.36 -5.80
C LEU A 58 1.53 -7.96 -6.34
N VAL A 59 1.03 -7.64 -7.53
CA VAL A 59 1.19 -6.36 -8.21
C VAL A 59 -0.07 -5.53 -8.09
N GLU A 60 -1.22 -6.13 -8.41
CA GLU A 60 -2.52 -5.45 -8.33
C GLU A 60 -3.69 -6.42 -8.19
N VAL A 61 -4.80 -5.88 -7.69
CA VAL A 61 -6.10 -6.55 -7.61
C VAL A 61 -7.12 -5.69 -8.35
N THR A 62 -7.88 -6.29 -9.26
CA THR A 62 -8.89 -5.63 -10.07
C THR A 62 -10.26 -6.23 -9.77
N ALA A 63 -11.22 -5.37 -9.46
CA ALA A 63 -12.59 -5.73 -9.13
C ALA A 63 -13.54 -4.98 -10.07
N ASP A 64 -14.10 -5.67 -11.05
CA ASP A 64 -15.00 -5.10 -12.06
C ASP A 64 -16.41 -5.64 -11.84
N LEU A 65 -17.43 -4.77 -11.90
CA LEU A 65 -18.83 -5.14 -11.72
C LEU A 65 -19.23 -6.33 -12.59
N ALA A 66 -19.94 -7.30 -12.00
CA ALA A 66 -20.41 -8.53 -12.64
C ALA A 66 -19.27 -9.39 -13.24
N ARG A 67 -18.08 -9.34 -12.64
CA ARG A 67 -16.95 -10.22 -12.98
C ARG A 67 -16.31 -10.78 -11.73
N SER A 68 -15.72 -11.97 -11.83
CA SER A 68 -14.85 -12.47 -10.76
C SER A 68 -13.63 -11.55 -10.63
N PRO A 69 -13.21 -11.18 -9.41
CA PRO A 69 -12.01 -10.38 -9.20
C PRO A 69 -10.76 -11.07 -9.75
N ARG A 70 -9.80 -10.26 -10.16
CA ARG A 70 -8.53 -10.71 -10.73
C ARG A 70 -7.38 -10.15 -9.93
N ALA A 71 -6.30 -10.91 -9.85
CA ALA A 71 -5.06 -10.48 -9.21
C ALA A 71 -3.91 -10.71 -10.17
N HIS A 72 -3.00 -9.76 -10.26
CA HIS A 72 -1.79 -9.90 -11.06
C HIS A 72 -0.59 -10.10 -10.16
N PHE A 73 0.24 -11.07 -10.51
CA PHE A 73 1.45 -11.44 -9.79
C PHE A 73 2.67 -11.32 -10.69
N TRP A 74 3.79 -10.89 -10.13
CA TRP A 74 5.07 -10.91 -10.83
C TRP A 74 5.78 -12.24 -10.57
N ARG A 75 5.89 -13.09 -11.59
CA ARG A 75 6.55 -14.40 -11.49
C ARG A 75 7.88 -14.40 -12.22
N ARG A 76 8.94 -14.83 -11.53
CA ARG A 76 10.28 -14.94 -12.13
C ARG A 76 10.24 -15.88 -13.33
N GLY A 77 10.69 -15.40 -14.49
CA GLY A 77 10.72 -16.15 -15.74
C GLY A 77 9.44 -16.11 -16.58
N ALA A 78 8.28 -15.81 -15.96
CA ALA A 78 7.00 -15.68 -16.66
C ALA A 78 6.53 -14.22 -16.80
N GLY A 79 7.09 -13.30 -16.02
CA GLY A 79 6.67 -11.90 -16.00
C GLY A 79 5.37 -11.69 -15.23
N LEU A 80 4.53 -10.77 -15.72
CA LEU A 80 3.23 -10.50 -15.12
C LEU A 80 2.23 -11.61 -15.49
N VAL A 81 1.65 -12.25 -14.48
CA VAL A 81 0.67 -13.33 -14.63
C VAL A 81 -0.63 -12.91 -13.98
N GLU A 82 -1.74 -13.00 -14.71
CA GLU A 82 -3.09 -12.79 -14.19
C GLU A 82 -3.63 -14.09 -13.56
N LEU A 83 -4.22 -13.97 -12.38
CA LEU A 83 -4.96 -15.02 -11.69
C LEU A 83 -6.40 -14.55 -11.51
N ASN A 84 -7.35 -15.29 -12.08
CA ASN A 84 -8.75 -15.15 -11.71
C ASN A 84 -8.93 -15.75 -10.30
N LEU A 85 -9.54 -15.00 -9.38
CA LEU A 85 -9.67 -15.44 -7.99
C LEU A 85 -10.70 -16.56 -7.80
N GLU A 86 -11.52 -16.86 -8.83
CA GLU A 86 -12.54 -17.92 -8.85
C GLU A 86 -13.51 -17.82 -7.66
N ILE A 87 -13.87 -16.59 -7.29
CA ILE A 87 -14.88 -16.28 -6.29
C ILE A 87 -16.10 -15.65 -6.98
N PRO A 88 -17.26 -15.53 -6.30
CA PRO A 88 -18.44 -14.90 -6.89
C PRO A 88 -18.14 -13.53 -7.50
N GLU A 89 -18.94 -13.13 -8.48
CA GLU A 89 -18.75 -11.86 -9.18
C GLU A 89 -18.82 -10.66 -8.23
N VAL A 90 -18.10 -9.58 -8.58
CA VAL A 90 -18.16 -8.31 -7.86
C VAL A 90 -19.54 -7.69 -8.04
N THR A 91 -20.18 -7.35 -6.93
CA THR A 91 -21.49 -6.68 -6.91
C THR A 91 -21.32 -5.17 -6.77
N ALA A 92 -22.37 -4.41 -7.08
CA ALA A 92 -22.40 -2.97 -6.83
C ALA A 92 -22.22 -2.64 -5.33
N GLN A 93 -22.69 -3.52 -4.44
CA GLN A 93 -22.50 -3.38 -3.00
C GLN A 93 -21.03 -3.54 -2.60
N ASP A 94 -20.30 -4.50 -3.19
CA ASP A 94 -18.86 -4.64 -2.96
C ASP A 94 -18.12 -3.36 -3.37
N LEU A 95 -18.43 -2.82 -4.56
CA LEU A 95 -17.78 -1.60 -5.06
C LEU A 95 -18.09 -0.37 -4.18
N SER A 96 -19.32 -0.23 -3.69
CA SER A 96 -19.66 0.84 -2.73
C SER A 96 -18.89 0.68 -1.42
N GLN A 97 -18.82 -0.53 -0.85
CA GLN A 97 -18.03 -0.78 0.37
C GLN A 97 -16.55 -0.45 0.17
N MET A 98 -15.98 -0.82 -0.98
CA MET A 98 -14.60 -0.51 -1.34
C MET A 98 -14.39 1.00 -1.49
N GLN A 99 -15.30 1.68 -2.18
CA GLN A 99 -15.25 3.14 -2.38
C GLN A 99 -15.33 3.91 -1.06
N ASP A 100 -16.18 3.47 -0.13
CA ASP A 100 -16.50 4.14 1.13
C ASP A 100 -15.62 3.66 2.30
N SER A 101 -14.60 2.85 2.02
CA SER A 101 -13.66 2.35 3.03
C SER A 101 -12.93 3.49 3.72
N SER A 102 -13.01 3.54 5.05
CA SER A 102 -12.33 4.55 5.89
C SER A 102 -10.80 4.45 5.87
N ILE A 103 -10.26 3.36 5.34
CA ILE A 103 -8.82 3.17 5.16
C ILE A 103 -8.32 4.01 3.97
N LEU A 104 -9.17 4.28 2.98
CA LEU A 104 -8.79 5.07 1.82
C LEU A 104 -8.73 6.56 2.16
N THR A 105 -7.79 7.25 1.53
CA THR A 105 -7.76 8.71 1.52
C THR A 105 -8.93 9.25 0.71
N ARG A 106 -9.17 10.57 0.81
CA ARG A 106 -10.11 11.24 -0.08
C ARG A 106 -9.76 11.00 -1.55
N TRP A 107 -10.78 10.77 -2.35
CA TRP A 107 -10.67 10.66 -3.80
C TRP A 107 -10.25 11.98 -4.45
N THR A 108 -9.29 11.91 -5.36
CA THR A 108 -8.85 13.02 -6.21
C THR A 108 -9.82 13.22 -7.39
N PRO A 109 -9.74 14.35 -8.11
CA PRO A 109 -10.50 14.57 -9.35
C PRO A 109 -10.23 13.52 -10.43
N ASP A 110 -9.03 12.92 -10.43
CA ASP A 110 -8.63 11.88 -11.40
C ASP A 110 -9.07 10.47 -10.99
N ASN A 111 -10.02 10.36 -10.05
CA ASN A 111 -10.53 9.07 -9.55
C ASN A 111 -9.45 8.18 -8.95
N LEU A 112 -8.48 8.81 -8.26
CA LEU A 112 -7.43 8.14 -7.52
C LEU A 112 -7.61 8.35 -6.01
N ALA A 113 -7.24 7.35 -5.24
CA ALA A 113 -7.07 7.41 -3.79
C ALA A 113 -5.82 6.60 -3.40
N PHE A 114 -5.42 6.72 -2.15
CA PHE A 114 -4.36 5.93 -1.56
C PHE A 114 -4.90 5.17 -0.36
N VAL A 115 -4.29 4.03 -0.04
CA VAL A 115 -4.49 3.40 1.27
C VAL A 115 -3.71 4.25 2.28
N SER A 116 -4.42 4.83 3.25
CA SER A 116 -3.88 5.83 4.17
C SER A 116 -2.62 5.34 4.88
N GLY A 117 -1.56 6.17 4.87
CA GLY A 117 -0.28 5.83 5.49
C GLY A 117 0.57 4.81 4.72
N THR A 118 0.24 4.52 3.45
CA THR A 118 0.98 3.58 2.61
C THR A 118 1.18 4.13 1.19
N LEU A 119 2.02 3.44 0.41
CA LEU A 119 2.22 3.72 -1.02
C LEU A 119 1.20 3.00 -1.92
N HIS A 120 0.27 2.23 -1.37
CA HIS A 120 -0.71 1.53 -2.18
C HIS A 120 -1.70 2.51 -2.79
N ARG A 121 -2.01 2.29 -4.06
CA ARG A 121 -2.82 3.20 -4.87
C ARG A 121 -4.11 2.52 -5.25
N VAL A 122 -5.20 3.27 -5.24
CA VAL A 122 -6.51 2.80 -5.64
C VAL A 122 -7.03 3.69 -6.74
N ALA A 123 -7.42 3.11 -7.86
CA ALA A 123 -8.13 3.80 -8.92
C ALA A 123 -9.56 3.27 -8.99
N ARG A 124 -10.51 4.14 -9.33
CA ARG A 124 -11.88 3.72 -9.66
C ARG A 124 -12.23 4.14 -11.08
N ILE A 125 -12.99 3.30 -11.75
CA ILE A 125 -13.58 3.57 -13.04
C ILE A 125 -15.02 3.96 -12.79
N LEU A 126 -15.40 5.13 -13.26
CA LEU A 126 -16.76 5.65 -13.14
C LEU A 126 -17.46 5.58 -14.49
N HIS A 127 -18.75 5.34 -14.43
CA HIS A 127 -19.61 5.55 -15.57
C HIS A 127 -19.69 7.06 -15.89
N PRO A 128 -19.52 7.48 -17.17
CA PRO A 128 -19.40 8.89 -17.50
C PRO A 128 -20.64 9.75 -17.21
N SER A 129 -21.84 9.18 -17.22
CA SER A 129 -23.08 9.97 -17.13
C SER A 129 -23.65 10.13 -15.72
N ASP A 130 -23.51 9.11 -14.86
CA ASP A 130 -24.10 9.08 -13.51
C ASP A 130 -23.05 8.87 -12.41
N ALA A 131 -21.77 8.82 -12.78
CA ALA A 131 -20.65 8.63 -11.87
C ALA A 131 -20.72 7.33 -11.04
N GLN A 132 -21.49 6.32 -11.48
CA GLN A 132 -21.52 5.01 -10.83
C GLN A 132 -20.14 4.33 -10.92
N VAL A 133 -19.65 3.73 -9.83
CA VAL A 133 -18.42 2.92 -9.89
C VAL A 133 -18.67 1.63 -10.65
N LEU A 134 -17.92 1.43 -11.75
CA LEU A 134 -17.97 0.22 -12.58
C LEU A 134 -16.87 -0.77 -12.22
N GLY A 135 -15.77 -0.29 -11.62
CA GLY A 135 -14.69 -1.14 -11.16
C GLY A 135 -13.62 -0.37 -10.40
N MET A 136 -12.77 -1.11 -9.68
CA MET A 136 -11.68 -0.55 -8.89
C MET A 136 -10.41 -1.38 -9.07
N THR A 137 -9.27 -0.70 -9.08
CA THR A 137 -7.94 -1.33 -9.17
C THR A 137 -7.09 -0.90 -8.00
N TYR A 138 -6.63 -1.88 -7.21
CA TYR A 138 -5.76 -1.70 -6.06
C TYR A 138 -4.36 -2.15 -6.45
N ARG A 139 -3.40 -1.22 -6.49
CA ARG A 139 -2.00 -1.51 -6.84
C ARG A 139 -1.14 -1.53 -5.61
N VAL A 140 -0.32 -2.56 -5.49
CA VAL A 140 0.59 -2.74 -4.37
C VAL A 140 1.78 -1.78 -4.54
N GLY A 141 1.78 -0.69 -3.77
CA GLY A 141 2.98 0.11 -3.56
C GLY A 141 4.09 -0.72 -2.92
N ARG A 142 5.27 -0.70 -3.53
CA ARG A 142 6.49 -1.32 -3.00
C ARG A 142 7.51 -0.23 -2.75
N GLU A 143 8.15 -0.25 -1.59
CA GLU A 143 9.34 0.53 -1.32
C GLU A 143 10.58 -0.25 -1.75
N LEU A 144 11.64 0.46 -2.17
CA LEU A 144 12.95 -0.13 -2.39
C LEU A 144 13.73 -0.05 -1.07
N PRO A 145 13.90 -1.16 -0.32
CA PRO A 145 14.59 -1.13 0.96
C PRO A 145 16.03 -0.64 0.80
N GLY A 146 16.49 0.24 1.69
CA GLY A 146 17.88 0.69 1.75
C GLY A 146 18.27 1.82 0.78
N VAL A 147 17.38 2.25 -0.12
CA VAL A 147 17.62 3.44 -0.97
C VAL A 147 17.70 4.69 -0.11
N ALA A 148 16.73 4.89 0.79
CA ALA A 148 16.74 6.01 1.74
C ALA A 148 18.03 6.04 2.59
N CYS A 149 18.45 4.90 3.16
CA CYS A 149 19.66 4.84 4.01
C CYS A 149 20.95 5.24 3.27
N ARG A 150 21.08 4.94 1.97
CA ARG A 150 22.23 5.38 1.16
C ARG A 150 22.20 6.88 0.87
N LEU A 151 21.01 7.44 0.73
CA LEU A 151 20.82 8.86 0.48
C LEU A 151 21.03 9.70 1.74
N TYR A 152 20.70 9.16 2.92
CA TYR A 152 20.84 9.86 4.20
C TYR A 152 22.26 10.40 4.43
N THR A 153 23.29 9.63 4.11
CA THR A 153 24.69 10.08 4.26
C THR A 153 25.05 11.24 3.34
N GLU A 154 24.51 11.28 2.11
CA GLU A 154 24.78 12.40 1.19
C GLU A 154 23.96 13.65 1.51
N LEU A 155 22.75 13.46 2.07
CA LEU A 155 21.87 14.54 2.50
C LEU A 155 22.38 15.24 3.78
N GLU A 156 22.96 14.49 4.74
CA GLU A 156 23.59 15.07 5.94
C GLU A 156 24.81 15.95 5.60
N GLU A 157 25.49 15.68 4.48
CA GLU A 157 26.59 16.49 3.98
C GLU A 157 26.13 17.78 3.25
N GLY A 158 24.82 18.03 3.18
CA GLY A 158 24.26 19.25 2.58
C GLY A 158 24.34 19.30 1.05
N ARG A 159 24.54 18.15 0.39
CA ARG A 159 24.64 18.05 -1.07
C ARG A 159 23.25 17.94 -1.70
N SER A 160 23.06 18.60 -2.83
CA SER A 160 21.82 18.48 -3.62
C SER A 160 21.80 17.17 -4.40
N VAL A 161 20.70 16.40 -4.29
CA VAL A 161 20.51 15.12 -4.98
C VAL A 161 19.42 15.24 -6.06
N LEU A 162 19.70 14.78 -7.27
CA LEU A 162 18.75 14.76 -8.41
C LEU A 162 18.47 13.32 -8.87
N PHE A 163 17.22 12.88 -8.76
CA PHE A 163 16.78 11.56 -9.25
C PHE A 163 16.41 11.62 -10.74
N LEU A 164 17.24 11.05 -11.61
CA LEU A 164 17.00 10.94 -13.06
C LEU A 164 16.65 9.50 -13.47
N GLY A 165 15.80 9.36 -14.49
CA GLY A 165 15.43 8.05 -15.04
C GLY A 165 14.15 8.09 -15.88
N PRO A 166 13.90 7.05 -16.70
CA PRO A 166 12.72 6.97 -17.56
C PRO A 166 11.40 6.92 -16.75
N PRO A 167 10.26 7.30 -17.34
CA PRO A 167 8.95 7.20 -16.69
C PRO A 167 8.71 5.78 -16.13
N GLY A 168 8.19 5.66 -14.91
CA GLY A 168 7.96 4.37 -14.25
C GLY A 168 9.17 3.73 -13.54
N ALA A 169 10.36 4.32 -13.60
CA ALA A 169 11.56 3.79 -12.95
C ALA A 169 11.60 3.86 -11.40
N GLY A 170 10.49 4.20 -10.74
CA GLY A 170 10.44 4.27 -9.28
C GLY A 170 11.15 5.48 -8.64
N LYS A 171 11.40 6.57 -9.38
CA LYS A 171 12.03 7.80 -8.84
C LYS A 171 11.28 8.37 -7.63
N SER A 172 9.95 8.37 -7.68
CA SER A 172 9.10 8.82 -6.57
C SER A 172 9.07 7.83 -5.40
N THR A 173 9.51 6.59 -5.60
CA THR A 173 9.64 5.55 -4.57
C THR A 173 10.96 5.67 -3.81
N ALA A 174 11.94 6.42 -4.36
CA ALA A 174 13.22 6.68 -3.72
C ALA A 174 13.19 7.90 -2.76
N LEU A 175 12.14 8.72 -2.84
CA LEU A 175 11.89 9.88 -1.96
C LEU A 175 11.09 9.48 -0.71
#